data_AF-J2K2C6-F1
#
_entry.id   AF-J2K2C6-F1
#
_cell.length_a   1.000
_cell.length_b   1.000
_cell.length_c   1.000
_cell.angle_alpha   90.00
_cell.angle_beta   90.00
_cell.angle_gamma   90.00
#
_symmetry.space_group_name_H-M   'P 1'
#
loop_
_entity.id
_entity.type
_entity.pdbx_description
1 polymer ?
#
loop_
_entity_poly.entity_id
_entity_poly.type
_entity_poly.pdbx_seq_one_letter_code
_entity_poly.pdbx_strand_id
1 'polypeptide(L)'
;MLAPNDIDILLRLATQNSTTGPGNAFHGMIAAEENGSSGFNYLNYIIRFNGTYQDAIDHSYMNDDIEKLEKEYDKISNKLLKDPLNSDDNGFTLNGDGLEKLFFATAKLMGLENNVILQRVDDDGIKIITLNADGSTTANPCL
;
A
#
# COMPACT_ATOMS: atom_id res chain seq x y z
N MET A 1 7.91 0.09 -2.66
CA MET A 1 6.55 -0.17 -3.16
C MET A 1 5.64 -0.29 -1.98
N LEU A 2 4.47 0.34 -2.03
CA LEU A 2 3.58 0.47 -0.87
C LEU A 2 4.30 1.04 0.36
N ALA A 3 5.33 1.86 0.09
CA ALA A 3 6.24 2.46 1.05
C ALA A 3 5.78 3.88 1.42
N PRO A 4 6.38 4.50 2.47
CA PRO A 4 6.01 5.86 2.87
C PRO A 4 6.03 6.88 1.74
N ASN A 5 7.04 6.80 0.86
CA ASN A 5 7.14 7.70 -0.29
C ASN A 5 6.02 7.50 -1.32
N ASP A 6 5.51 6.28 -1.49
CA ASP A 6 4.38 6.00 -2.39
C ASP A 6 3.09 6.67 -1.85
N ILE A 7 2.89 6.65 -0.53
CA ILE A 7 1.77 7.33 0.14
C ILE A 7 1.98 8.86 0.16
N ASP A 8 3.21 9.36 0.33
CA ASP A 8 3.51 10.81 0.24
C ASP A 8 3.18 11.36 -1.16
N ILE A 9 3.51 10.62 -2.22
CA ILE A 9 3.11 10.97 -3.60
C ILE A 9 1.59 11.08 -3.69
N LEU A 10 0.84 10.13 -3.11
CA LEU A 10 -0.63 10.18 -3.10
C LEU A 10 -1.17 11.43 -2.38
N LEU A 11 -0.58 11.83 -1.24
CA LEU A 11 -1.00 13.03 -0.49
C LEU A 11 -0.72 14.31 -1.28
N ARG A 12 0.43 14.38 -1.98
CA ARG A 12 0.74 15.50 -2.89
C ARG A 12 -0.27 15.59 -4.04
N LEU A 13 -0.67 14.45 -4.60
CA LEU A 13 -1.72 14.42 -5.61
C LEU A 13 -3.08 14.87 -5.03
N ALA A 14 -3.41 14.45 -3.80
CA ALA A 14 -4.65 14.84 -3.13
C ALA A 14 -4.72 16.36 -2.85
N THR A 15 -3.60 16.98 -2.45
CA THR A 15 -3.51 18.42 -2.23
C THR A 15 -3.51 19.24 -3.53
N GLN A 16 -3.09 18.67 -4.66
CA GLN A 16 -3.09 19.36 -5.94
C GLN A 16 -4.41 19.23 -6.73
N ASN A 17 -5.28 18.27 -6.36
CA ASN A 17 -6.52 17.98 -7.09
C ASN A 17 -7.67 18.93 -6.74
N SER A 18 -7.45 20.24 -6.92
CA SER A 18 -8.38 21.30 -6.51
C SER A 18 -9.70 21.33 -7.31
N THR A 19 -9.70 20.83 -8.55
CA THR A 19 -10.86 20.91 -9.45
C THR A 19 -11.89 19.81 -9.21
N THR A 20 -11.45 18.62 -8.80
CA THR A 20 -12.34 17.45 -8.62
C THR A 20 -12.39 16.95 -7.18
N GLY A 21 -11.57 17.51 -6.30
CA GLY A 21 -11.47 17.14 -4.90
C GLY A 21 -10.42 16.07 -4.63
N PRO A 22 -9.98 15.95 -3.36
CA PRO A 22 -8.87 15.08 -2.97
C PRO A 22 -9.17 13.59 -3.16
N GLY A 23 -10.45 13.17 -3.12
CA GLY A 23 -10.87 11.77 -3.31
C GLY A 23 -10.65 11.18 -4.71
N ASN A 24 -10.26 12.02 -5.68
CA ASN A 24 -9.87 11.58 -7.02
C ASN A 24 -8.36 11.37 -7.17
N ALA A 25 -7.57 11.59 -6.13
CA ALA A 25 -6.15 11.25 -6.15
C ALA A 25 -5.96 9.73 -6.06
N PHE A 26 -5.13 9.21 -6.94
CA PHE A 26 -4.71 7.81 -6.95
C PHE A 26 -3.26 7.68 -7.41
N HIS A 27 -2.61 6.60 -6.99
CA HIS A 27 -1.27 6.25 -7.42
C HIS A 27 -1.20 4.74 -7.70
N GLY A 28 -0.73 4.37 -8.90
CA GLY A 28 -0.66 2.99 -9.35
C GLY A 28 0.75 2.40 -9.23
N MET A 29 0.84 1.14 -8.85
CA MET A 29 2.09 0.40 -8.63
C MET A 29 1.98 -1.02 -9.18
N ILE A 30 3.08 -1.60 -9.64
CA ILE A 30 3.14 -2.98 -10.16
C ILE A 30 4.20 -3.77 -9.41
N ALA A 31 3.78 -4.76 -8.63
CA ALA A 31 4.66 -5.73 -7.99
C ALA A 31 4.87 -6.94 -8.91
N ALA A 32 6.02 -7.60 -8.75
CA ALA A 32 6.30 -8.89 -9.39
C ALA A 32 6.45 -9.93 -8.28
N GLU A 33 5.67 -11.00 -8.40
CA GLU A 33 5.65 -12.15 -7.50
C GLU A 33 6.14 -13.37 -8.28
N GLU A 34 7.04 -14.18 -7.71
CA GLU A 34 7.62 -15.30 -8.43
C GLU A 34 6.58 -16.43 -8.61
N ASN A 35 6.34 -16.85 -9.85
CA ASN A 35 5.41 -17.92 -10.16
C ASN A 35 6.18 -19.21 -10.50
N GLY A 36 6.62 -19.91 -9.44
CA GLY A 36 7.29 -21.20 -9.57
C GLY A 36 8.52 -21.15 -10.48
N SER A 37 8.63 -22.10 -11.41
CA SER A 37 9.93 -22.43 -11.98
C SER A 37 10.49 -21.49 -13.06
N SER A 38 9.76 -20.53 -13.63
CA SER A 38 10.29 -19.65 -14.69
C SER A 38 9.44 -18.41 -15.03
N GLY A 39 8.85 -17.69 -14.07
CA GLY A 39 8.05 -16.51 -14.41
C GLY A 39 7.67 -15.61 -13.25
N PHE A 40 7.10 -14.46 -13.58
CA PHE A 40 6.52 -13.53 -12.61
C PHE A 40 5.01 -13.41 -12.84
N ASN A 41 4.26 -13.47 -11.75
CA ASN A 41 2.92 -12.94 -11.69
C ASN A 41 2.99 -11.44 -11.36
N TYR A 42 2.27 -10.60 -12.09
CA TYR A 42 2.29 -9.16 -11.86
C TYR A 42 1.06 -8.73 -11.06
N LEU A 43 1.30 -8.19 -9.88
CA LEU A 43 0.26 -7.68 -8.99
C LEU A 43 0.11 -6.17 -9.24
N ASN A 44 -1.03 -5.77 -9.79
CA ASN A 44 -1.31 -4.37 -10.10
C ASN A 44 -2.10 -3.75 -8.95
N TYR A 45 -1.51 -2.78 -8.26
CA TYR A 45 -2.12 -2.08 -7.13
C TYR A 45 -2.44 -0.63 -7.47
N ILE A 46 -3.52 -0.13 -6.90
CA ILE A 46 -3.89 1.29 -6.90
C ILE A 46 -4.14 1.71 -5.46
N ILE A 47 -3.43 2.72 -4.99
CA ILE A 47 -3.76 3.40 -3.74
C ILE A 47 -4.61 4.62 -4.04
N ARG A 48 -5.73 4.78 -3.34
CA ARG A 48 -6.64 5.92 -3.48
C ARG A 48 -6.72 6.69 -2.18
N PHE A 49 -6.83 8.01 -2.29
CA PHE A 49 -7.09 8.84 -1.13
C PHE A 49 -8.58 8.86 -0.80
N ASN A 50 -8.91 8.65 0.47
CA ASN A 50 -10.27 8.60 1.02
C ASN A 50 -10.49 9.66 2.13
N GLY A 51 -9.50 10.51 2.37
CA GLY A 51 -9.60 11.60 3.33
C GLY A 51 -10.16 12.90 2.75
N THR A 52 -10.20 13.91 3.62
CA THR A 52 -10.47 15.30 3.30
C THR A 52 -9.20 16.02 2.84
N TYR A 53 -9.37 17.23 2.30
CA TYR A 53 -8.23 18.08 1.94
C TYR A 53 -7.38 18.45 3.16
N GLN A 54 -8.03 18.63 4.32
CA GLN A 54 -7.35 18.91 5.57
C GLN A 54 -6.52 17.69 6.02
N ASP A 55 -7.06 16.48 5.92
CA ASP A 55 -6.31 15.26 6.23
C ASP A 55 -5.05 15.13 5.35
N ALA A 56 -5.12 15.55 4.07
CA ALA A 56 -3.96 15.53 3.19
C ALA A 56 -2.89 16.59 3.56
N ILE A 57 -3.31 17.77 4.01
CA ILE A 57 -2.40 18.84 4.46
C ILE A 57 -1.74 18.49 5.79
N ASP A 58 -2.52 17.96 6.73
CA ASP A 58 -2.06 17.65 8.09
C ASP A 58 -0.99 16.55 8.10
N HIS A 59 -0.96 15.73 7.04
CA HIS A 59 0.03 14.68 6.82
C HIS A 59 1.11 15.09 5.79
N SER A 60 1.46 16.37 5.72
CA SER A 60 2.62 16.82 4.94
C SER A 60 3.92 16.49 5.68
N TYR A 61 4.62 15.43 5.27
CA TYR A 61 5.89 15.02 5.87
C TYR A 61 7.07 15.84 5.34
N MET A 62 8.01 16.13 6.23
CA MET A 62 9.34 16.63 5.85
C MET A 62 10.24 15.44 5.47
N ASN A 63 11.32 15.70 4.73
CA ASN A 63 12.26 14.66 4.29
C ASN A 63 12.78 13.82 5.48
N ASP A 64 13.16 14.48 6.59
CA ASP A 64 13.64 13.80 7.80
C ASP A 64 12.58 12.89 8.45
N ASP A 65 11.30 13.18 8.26
CA ASP A 65 10.20 12.35 8.77
C ASP A 65 9.97 11.13 7.86
N ILE A 66 10.05 11.31 6.54
CA ILE A 66 10.01 10.22 5.57
C ILE A 66 11.17 9.24 5.82
N GLU A 67 12.40 9.72 6.03
CA GLU A 67 13.55 8.84 6.33
C GLU A 67 13.36 8.00 7.60
N LYS A 68 12.67 8.53 8.62
CA LYS A 68 12.34 7.76 9.83
C LYS A 68 11.26 6.72 9.55
N LEU A 69 10.23 7.10 8.79
CA LEU A 69 9.16 6.20 8.38
C LEU A 69 9.71 5.05 7.51
N GLU A 70 10.68 5.31 6.63
CA GLU A 70 11.34 4.29 5.81
C GLU A 70 12.10 3.27 6.68
N LYS A 71 12.78 3.71 7.73
CA LYS A 71 13.45 2.79 8.67
C LYS A 71 12.46 1.89 9.42
N GLU A 72 11.30 2.41 9.80
CA GLU A 72 10.25 1.59 10.43
C GLU A 72 9.57 0.66 9.42
N TYR A 73 9.32 1.14 8.20
CA TYR A 73 8.86 0.34 7.08
C TYR A 73 9.79 -0.85 6.82
N ASP A 74 11.11 -0.64 6.78
CA ASP A 74 12.10 -1.70 6.57
C ASP A 74 12.06 -2.75 7.70
N LYS A 75 11.87 -2.32 8.95
CA LYS A 75 11.74 -3.27 10.08
C LYS A 75 10.49 -4.13 9.94
N ILE A 76 9.38 -3.56 9.50
CA ILE A 76 8.11 -4.28 9.29
C ILE A 76 8.26 -5.24 8.11
N SER A 77 8.80 -4.78 6.99
CA SER A 77 9.09 -5.61 5.82
C SER A 77 9.98 -6.81 6.20
N ASN A 78 11.09 -6.57 6.91
CA ASN A 78 11.98 -7.62 7.40
C ASN A 78 11.31 -8.59 8.38
N LYS A 79 10.28 -8.16 9.11
CA LYS A 79 9.50 -9.04 9.98
C LYS A 79 8.56 -9.91 9.16
N LEU A 80 7.89 -9.34 8.15
CA LEU A 80 7.00 -10.06 7.25
C LEU A 80 7.76 -11.10 6.41
N LEU A 81 8.96 -10.77 5.91
CA LEU A 81 9.81 -11.68 5.14
C LEU A 81 10.16 -12.99 5.88
N LYS A 82 10.19 -12.96 7.22
CA LYS A 82 10.49 -14.14 8.05
C LYS A 82 9.35 -15.13 8.17
N ASP A 83 8.14 -14.74 7.79
CA ASP A 83 6.95 -15.58 7.84
C ASP A 83 6.66 -16.11 6.43
N PRO A 84 6.78 -17.43 6.19
CA PRO A 84 6.54 -18.04 4.88
C PRO A 84 5.13 -17.82 4.31
N LEU A 85 4.16 -17.39 5.14
CA LEU A 85 2.84 -17.00 4.65
C LEU A 85 2.83 -15.65 3.93
N ASN A 86 3.84 -14.81 4.17
CA ASN A 86 3.93 -13.45 3.62
C ASN A 86 5.08 -13.31 2.61
N SER A 87 5.83 -14.37 2.33
CA SER A 87 7.05 -14.30 1.54
C SER A 87 7.28 -15.49 0.62
N ASP A 88 7.93 -15.19 -0.50
CA ASP A 88 8.39 -16.14 -1.50
C ASP A 88 9.92 -16.20 -1.51
N ASP A 89 10.49 -17.09 -2.34
CA ASP A 89 11.93 -17.29 -2.49
C ASP A 89 12.65 -17.43 -1.16
N ASN A 90 12.11 -18.30 -0.28
CA ASN A 90 12.61 -18.57 1.06
C ASN A 90 12.77 -17.30 1.94
N GLY A 91 11.90 -16.31 1.77
CA GLY A 91 11.93 -15.07 2.54
C GLY A 91 12.76 -13.95 1.90
N PHE A 92 13.05 -14.04 0.61
CA PHE A 92 13.76 -13.00 -0.13
C PHE A 92 12.81 -11.89 -0.64
N THR A 93 11.58 -12.24 -1.02
CA THR A 93 10.57 -11.28 -1.48
C THR A 93 9.25 -11.45 -0.75
N LEU A 94 8.46 -10.38 -0.64
CA LEU A 94 7.09 -10.48 -0.12
C LEU A 94 6.16 -10.93 -1.24
N ASN A 95 5.28 -11.86 -0.91
CA ASN A 95 4.18 -12.27 -1.78
C ASN A 95 3.01 -11.25 -1.70
N GLY A 96 1.92 -11.49 -2.42
CA GLY A 96 0.75 -10.61 -2.42
C GLY A 96 0.21 -10.29 -1.02
N ASP A 97 0.04 -11.31 -0.17
CA ASP A 97 -0.45 -11.14 1.21
C ASP A 97 0.53 -10.29 2.05
N GLY A 98 1.83 -10.51 1.88
CA GLY A 98 2.88 -9.75 2.55
C GLY A 98 2.89 -8.28 2.14
N LEU A 99 2.73 -8.00 0.85
CA LEU A 99 2.66 -6.64 0.31
C LEU A 99 1.42 -5.89 0.82
N GLU A 100 0.25 -6.54 0.81
CA GLU A 100 -0.99 -5.94 1.30
C GLU A 100 -0.90 -5.63 2.81
N LYS A 101 -0.37 -6.55 3.63
CA LYS A 101 -0.12 -6.29 5.06
C LYS A 101 0.88 -5.16 5.28
N LEU A 102 1.94 -5.10 4.48
CA LEU A 102 2.94 -4.04 4.55
C LEU A 102 2.31 -2.68 4.26
N PHE A 103 1.42 -2.59 3.27
CA PHE A 103 0.68 -1.35 2.99
C PHE A 103 -0.11 -0.86 4.20
N PHE A 104 -0.96 -1.71 4.81
CA PHE A 104 -1.76 -1.28 5.96
C PHE A 104 -0.91 -0.91 7.16
N ALA A 105 0.19 -1.62 7.39
CA ALA A 105 1.15 -1.26 8.42
C ALA A 105 1.80 0.11 8.15
N THR A 106 2.14 0.40 6.89
CA THR A 106 2.69 1.69 6.46
C THR A 106 1.67 2.82 6.61
N ALA A 107 0.44 2.61 6.16
CA ALA A 107 -0.65 3.57 6.34
C ALA A 107 -0.87 3.89 7.82
N LYS A 108 -0.84 2.87 8.69
CA LYS A 108 -0.92 3.04 10.15
C LYS A 108 0.27 3.79 10.73
N LEU A 109 1.50 3.46 10.33
CA LEU A 109 2.71 4.20 10.75
C LEU A 109 2.61 5.69 10.41
N MET A 110 1.97 5.99 9.28
CA MET A 110 1.75 7.35 8.81
C MET A 110 0.52 8.02 9.43
N GLY A 111 -0.35 7.30 10.16
CA GLY A 111 -1.58 7.85 10.73
C GLY A 111 -2.74 7.97 9.72
N LEU A 112 -2.64 7.27 8.59
CA LEU A 112 -3.55 7.36 7.44
C LEU A 112 -4.43 6.12 7.24
N GLU A 113 -4.52 5.25 8.25
CA GLU A 113 -5.23 3.96 8.18
C GLU A 113 -6.70 4.06 7.71
N ASN A 114 -7.36 5.21 7.90
CA ASN A 114 -8.73 5.46 7.45
C ASN A 114 -8.82 6.39 6.22
N ASN A 115 -7.69 6.95 5.78
CA ASN A 115 -7.60 7.98 4.75
C ASN A 115 -7.06 7.45 3.42
N VAL A 116 -6.67 6.18 3.35
CA VAL A 116 -6.23 5.52 2.12
C VAL A 116 -6.96 4.21 1.89
N ILE A 117 -7.20 3.88 0.62
CA ILE A 117 -7.80 2.62 0.18
C ILE A 117 -6.79 1.91 -0.73
N LEU A 118 -6.56 0.62 -0.48
CA LEU A 118 -5.81 -0.24 -1.39
C LEU A 118 -6.77 -0.99 -2.32
N GLN A 119 -6.48 -0.93 -3.60
CA GLN A 119 -7.17 -1.71 -4.62
C GLN A 119 -6.15 -2.59 -5.34
N ARG A 120 -6.58 -3.78 -5.74
CA ARG A 120 -5.84 -4.69 -6.63
C ARG A 120 -6.63 -4.87 -7.91
N VAL A 121 -5.93 -4.85 -9.05
CA VAL A 121 -6.52 -5.06 -10.37
C VAL A 121 -6.21 -6.49 -10.77
N ASP A 122 -7.22 -7.33 -10.69
CA ASP A 122 -7.18 -8.75 -11.07
C ASP A 122 -7.87 -8.93 -12.44
N ASP A 123 -7.69 -10.10 -13.08
CA ASP A 123 -8.28 -10.40 -14.39
C ASP A 123 -9.82 -10.31 -14.41
N ASP A 124 -10.45 -10.57 -13.25
CA ASP A 124 -11.90 -10.53 -13.07
C ASP A 124 -12.41 -9.16 -12.56
N GLY A 125 -11.54 -8.16 -12.50
CA GLY A 125 -11.87 -6.78 -12.19
C GLY A 125 -11.12 -6.19 -10.98
N ILE A 126 -11.56 -5.01 -10.55
CA ILE A 126 -10.94 -4.29 -9.44
C ILE A 126 -11.49 -4.84 -8.11
N LYS A 127 -10.58 -5.17 -7.20
CA LYS A 127 -10.90 -5.56 -5.82
C LYS A 127 -10.44 -4.49 -4.84
N ILE A 128 -11.23 -4.22 -3.81
CA ILE A 128 -10.82 -3.47 -2.64
C ILE A 128 -10.20 -4.45 -1.64
N ILE A 129 -8.96 -4.20 -1.25
CA ILE A 129 -8.28 -4.99 -0.24
C ILE A 129 -8.63 -4.41 1.13
N THR A 130 -8.99 -5.27 2.08
CA THR A 130 -9.33 -4.90 3.46
C THR A 130 -8.49 -5.69 4.46
N LEU A 131 -8.01 -5.04 5.51
CA LEU A 131 -7.33 -5.70 6.64
C LEU A 131 -8.37 -6.19 7.66
N ASN A 132 -8.34 -7.47 7.98
CA ASN A 132 -9.19 -8.09 8.99
C ASN A 132 -8.61 -7.90 10.40
N ALA A 133 -9.45 -8.11 11.42
CA ALA A 133 -9.04 -7.99 12.83
C ALA A 133 -7.97 -9.01 13.25
N ASP A 134 -7.87 -10.14 12.53
CA ASP A 134 -6.85 -11.17 12.75
C ASP A 134 -5.52 -10.88 12.03
N GLY A 135 -5.43 -9.77 11.28
CA GLY A 135 -4.26 -9.37 10.52
C GLY A 135 -4.14 -10.02 9.13
N SER A 136 -5.11 -10.83 8.71
CA SER A 136 -5.23 -11.29 7.32
C SER A 136 -5.83 -10.20 6.42
N THR A 137 -5.68 -10.35 5.10
CA THR A 137 -6.30 -9.45 4.12
C THR A 137 -7.39 -10.18 3.33
N THR A 138 -8.35 -9.43 2.80
CA THR A 138 -9.42 -9.98 1.96
C THR A 138 -9.68 -9.05 0.79
N ALA A 139 -9.77 -9.64 -0.40
CA ALA A 139 -10.08 -8.96 -1.64
C ALA A 139 -11.59 -9.00 -1.90
N ASN A 140 -12.25 -7.85 -1.82
CA ASN A 140 -13.68 -7.71 -2.06
C ASN A 140 -13.93 -7.07 -3.43
N PRO A 141 -14.82 -7.61 -4.30
CA PRO A 141 -15.16 -6.95 -5.55
C PRO A 141 -15.61 -5.50 -5.35
N CYS A 142 -15.13 -4.58 -6.20
CA CYS A 142 -15.67 -3.23 -6.25
C CYS A 142 -17.06 -3.29 -6.90
N LEU A 143 -18.12 -3.07 -6.11
CA LEU A 143 -19.50 -2.96 -6.59
C LEU A 143 -19.78 -1.59 -7.21
#